data_AF-A0A836SP38-F1
#
_entry.id   AF-A0A836SP38-F1
#
_cell.length_a   1.000
_cell.length_b   1.000
_cell.length_c   1.000
_cell.angle_alpha   90.00
_cell.angle_beta   90.00
_cell.angle_gamma   90.00
#
_symmetry.space_group_name_H-M   'P 1'
#
loop_
_entity.id
_entity.type
_entity.pdbx_description
1 polymer ?
#
loop_
_entity_poly.entity_id
_entity_poly.type
_entity_poly.pdbx_seq_one_letter_code
_entity_poly.pdbx_strand_id
1 'polypeptide(L)' 'MFKGLIRSIRAISGKEGDKSQSPLIRTWVSLIITFVILGAGLYIILSPGYDGSVKKWAFGAVGAIIGYWLKD' A
#
# COMPACT_ATOMS: atom_id res chain seq x y z
N MET A 1 -1.88 -10.53 -37.11
CA MET A 1 -1.36 -11.53 -36.14
C MET A 1 -1.55 -11.12 -34.67
N PHE A 2 -1.37 -9.84 -34.29
CA PHE A 2 -1.51 -9.37 -32.89
C PHE A 2 -2.93 -9.30 -32.30
N LYS A 3 -3.98 -9.34 -33.13
CA LYS A 3 -5.39 -9.22 -32.66
C LYS A 3 -5.86 -10.42 -31.83
N GLY A 4 -5.24 -11.60 -31.98
CA GLY A 4 -5.51 -12.77 -31.14
C GLY A 4 -4.95 -12.62 -29.73
N LEU A 5 -3.73 -12.09 -29.61
CA LEU A 5 -3.05 -11.87 -28.34
C LEU A 5 -3.79 -10.84 -27.46
N ILE A 6 -4.26 -9.74 -28.05
CA ILE A 6 -5.04 -8.71 -27.33
C ILE A 6 -6.37 -9.30 -26.81
N ARG A 7 -6.96 -10.25 -27.53
CA ARG A 7 -8.21 -10.93 -27.13
C ARG A 7 -7.97 -11.89 -25.96
N SER A 8 -6.86 -12.63 -25.97
CA SER A 8 -6.47 -13.51 -24.87
C SER A 8 -6.06 -12.73 -23.62
N ILE A 9 -5.37 -11.60 -23.76
CA ILE A 9 -5.04 -10.72 -22.61
C ILE A 9 -6.31 -10.16 -21.97
N ARG A 10 -7.29 -9.70 -22.78
CA ARG A 10 -8.58 -9.22 -22.26
C ARG A 10 -9.38 -10.33 -21.58
N ALA A 11 -9.32 -11.57 -22.09
CA ALA A 11 -9.97 -12.72 -21.47
C ALA A 11 -9.33 -13.11 -20.12
N ILE A 12 -8.02 -12.93 -19.96
CA ILE A 12 -7.31 -13.16 -18.69
C ILE A 12 -7.59 -12.02 -17.70
N SER A 13 -7.61 -10.77 -18.16
CA SER A 13 -7.90 -9.59 -17.34
C SER A 13 -9.36 -9.54 -16.85
N GLY A 14 -10.32 -10.04 -17.62
CA GLY A 14 -11.73 -10.12 -17.20
C GLY A 14 -12.03 -11.13 -16.09
N LYS A 15 -11.00 -11.84 -15.58
CA LYS A 15 -11.11 -12.87 -14.55
C LYS A 15 -10.40 -12.48 -13.25
N GLU A 16 -10.21 -11.19 -13.01
CA GLU A 16 -9.91 -10.70 -11.67
C GLU A 16 -11.24 -10.56 -10.95
N GLY A 17 -11.56 -11.60 -10.18
CA GLY A 17 -12.85 -11.79 -9.55
C GLY A 17 -13.37 -10.52 -8.87
N ASP A 18 -14.62 -10.21 -9.20
CA ASP A 18 -15.55 -9.48 -8.36
C ASP A 18 -15.60 -10.21 -7.00
N LYS A 19 -14.63 -9.89 -6.15
CA LYS A 19 -14.85 -10.01 -4.72
C LYS A 19 -15.63 -8.76 -4.41
N SER A 20 -16.92 -8.92 -4.17
CA SER A 20 -17.79 -7.99 -3.46
C SER A 20 -17.22 -7.73 -2.05
N GLN A 21 -15.98 -7.23 -1.97
CA GLN A 21 -15.44 -6.72 -0.73
C GLN A 21 -16.33 -5.53 -0.41
N SER A 22 -17.17 -5.74 0.61
CA SER A 22 -18.04 -4.71 1.13
C SER A 22 -17.19 -3.43 1.29
N PRO A 23 -17.71 -2.25 0.93
CA PRO A 23 -16.93 -1.01 0.96
C PRO A 23 -16.25 -0.80 2.32
N LEU A 24 -16.87 -1.29 3.40
CA LEU A 24 -16.31 -1.39 4.73
C LEU A 24 -15.00 -2.18 4.80
N ILE A 25 -14.94 -3.40 4.25
CA ILE A 25 -13.74 -4.26 4.28
C ILE A 25 -12.57 -3.55 3.59
N ARG A 26 -12.81 -2.93 2.43
CA ARG A 26 -11.77 -2.19 1.70
C ARG A 26 -11.22 -1.01 2.52
N THR A 27 -12.10 -0.27 3.19
CA THR A 27 -11.72 0.82 4.09
C THR A 27 -10.92 0.31 5.30
N TRP A 28 -11.40 -0.75 5.96
CA TRP A 28 -10.72 -1.34 7.12
C TRP A 28 -9.35 -1.89 6.77
N VAL A 29 -9.22 -2.59 5.64
CA VAL A 29 -7.93 -3.09 5.15
C VAL A 29 -6.97 -1.94 4.88
N SER A 30 -7.43 -0.87 4.23
CA SER A 30 -6.59 0.31 3.97
C SER A 30 -6.11 0.95 5.28
N LEU A 31 -7.00 1.14 6.25
CA LEU A 31 -6.65 1.69 7.56
C LEU A 31 -5.62 0.81 8.27
N ILE A 32 -5.84 -0.50 8.34
CA ILE A 32 -4.92 -1.44 9.00
C ILE A 32 -3.52 -1.36 8.35
N ILE A 33 -3.44 -1.38 7.02
CA ILE A 33 -2.17 -1.29 6.31
C ILE A 33 -1.46 0.03 6.63
N THR A 34 -2.18 1.16 6.61
CA THR A 34 -1.61 2.47 6.97
C THR A 34 -1.06 2.48 8.40
N PHE A 35 -1.82 1.95 9.36
CA PHE A 35 -1.37 1.85 10.76
C PHE A 35 -0.15 0.93 10.92
N VAL A 36 -0.11 -0.20 10.22
CA VAL A 36 1.03 -1.12 10.26
C VAL A 36 2.29 -0.45 9.68
N ILE A 37 2.18 0.25 8.56
CA ILE A 37 3.32 0.97 7.95
C ILE A 37 3.79 2.10 8.86
N LEU A 38 2.85 2.86 9.44
CA LEU A 38 3.17 3.95 10.37
C LEU A 38 3.89 3.40 11.61
N GLY A 39 3.37 2.34 12.21
CA GLY A 39 3.96 1.69 13.38
C GLY A 39 5.33 1.09 13.08
N ALA A 40 5.48 0.40 11.95
CA ALA A 40 6.77 -0.16 11.51
C ALA A 40 7.80 0.95 11.26
N GLY A 41 7.41 2.03 10.58
CA GLY A 41 8.28 3.17 10.34
C GLY A 41 8.74 3.83 11.63
N LEU A 42 7.81 4.06 12.58
CA LEU A 42 8.13 4.64 13.87
C LEU A 42 9.07 3.73 14.69
N TYR A 43 8.83 2.42 14.68
CA TYR A 43 9.69 1.44 15.33
C TYR A 43 11.13 1.46 14.78
N ILE A 44 11.28 1.52 13.46
CA ILE A 44 12.59 1.60 12.79
C ILE A 44 13.34 2.89 13.16
N ILE A 45 12.62 4.02 13.26
CA ILE A 45 13.20 5.32 13.61
C ILE A 45 13.72 5.30 15.05
N LEU A 46 12.91 4.78 15.99
CA LEU A 46 13.28 4.71 17.42
C LEU A 46 14.33 3.64 17.71
N SER A 47 14.37 2.56 16.94
CA SER A 47 15.33 1.48 17.18
C SER A 47 16.76 1.89 16.77
N PRO A 48 17.75 1.77 17.66
CA PRO A 48 19.12 2.20 17.41
C PRO A 48 19.88 1.30 16.43
N GLY A 49 19.39 0.07 16.17
CA GLY A 49 20.09 -0.93 15.36
C GLY A 49 19.91 -0.82 13.85
N TYR A 50 19.09 0.12 13.36
CA TYR A 50 18.86 0.28 11.92
C TYR A 50 19.80 1.31 11.29
N ASP A 51 20.36 0.93 10.14
CA ASP A 51 21.21 1.79 9.33
C ASP A 51 20.51 3.09 8.89
N GLY A 52 21.28 4.15 8.66
CA GLY A 52 20.77 5.45 8.23
C GLY A 52 19.94 5.40 6.94
N SER A 53 20.23 4.47 6.03
CA SER A 53 19.45 4.25 4.81
C SER A 53 18.03 3.76 5.12
N VAL A 54 17.89 2.81 6.04
CA VAL A 54 16.60 2.23 6.46
C VAL A 54 15.75 3.27 7.19
N LYS A 55 16.38 4.08 8.04
CA LYS A 55 15.72 5.17 8.75
C LYS A 55 15.20 6.25 7.80
N LYS A 56 15.92 6.60 6.73
CA LYS A 56 15.47 7.59 5.73
C LYS A 56 14.18 7.18 5.03
N TRP A 57 14.06 5.91 4.62
CA TRP A 57 12.82 5.40 4.03
C TRP A 57 11.67 5.46 5.04
N ALA A 58 11.93 5.09 6.30
CA ALA A 58 10.94 5.16 7.37
C ALA A 58 10.45 6.61 7.62
N PHE A 59 11.36 7.60 7.64
CA PHE A 59 10.97 9.01 7.75
C PHE A 59 10.09 9.47 6.57
N GLY A 60 10.41 9.05 5.34
CA GLY A 60 9.60 9.36 4.16
C GLY A 60 8.20 8.74 4.23
N ALA A 61 8.10 7.47 4.63
CA ALA A 61 6.83 6.77 4.79
C ALA A 61 5.96 7.39 5.91
N VAL A 62 6.55 7.64 7.09
CA VAL A 62 5.85 8.28 8.22
C VAL A 62 5.41 9.69 7.85
N GLY A 63 6.28 10.48 7.21
CA GLY A 63 5.96 11.83 6.76
C GLY A 63 4.82 11.89 5.72
N ALA A 64 4.77 10.93 4.80
CA ALA A 64 3.68 10.85 3.82
C ALA A 64 2.33 10.52 4.49
N ILE A 65 2.32 9.61 5.47
CA ILE A 65 1.10 9.26 6.21
C ILE A 65 0.61 10.45 7.05
N ILE A 66 1.52 11.10 7.78
CA ILE A 66 1.20 12.31 8.56
C ILE A 66 0.72 13.44 7.63
N GLY A 67 1.38 13.65 6.50
CA GLY A 67 0.98 14.65 5.50
C GLY A 67 -0.37 14.36 4.85
N TYR A 68 -0.75 13.09 4.71
CA TYR A 68 -2.09 12.70 4.29
C TYR A 68 -3.14 13.08 5.34
N TRP A 69 -2.85 12.89 6.63
CA TRP A 69 -3.77 13.25 7.72
C TRP A 69 -3.90 14.76 7.94
N LEU A 70 -2.85 15.53 7.67
CA LEU A 70 -2.83 17.00 7.80
C LEU A 70 -3.44 17.74 6.62
N LYS A 71 -3.79 17.02 5.54
CA LYS A 71 -4.42 17.59 4.35
C LYS A 71 -5.95 17.66 4.48
N ASP A 72 -6.51 17.09 5.53
CA ASP A 72 -7.85 17.40 6.06
C ASP A 72 -7.87 18.78 6.74
#